data_AF-A0A3N5QK39-F1
#
_entry.id   AF-A0A3N5QK39-F1
#
_cell.length_a   1.000
_cell.length_b   1.000
_cell.length_c   1.000
_cell.angle_alpha   90.00
_cell.angle_beta   90.00
_cell.angle_gamma   90.00
#
_symmetry.space_group_name_H-M   'P 1'
#
loop_
_entity.id
_entity.type
_entity.pdbx_description
1 polymer ?
#
loop_
_entity_poly.entity_id
_entity_poly.type
_entity_poly.pdbx_seq_one_letter_code
_entity_poly.pdbx_strand_id
1 'polypeptide(L)' 'NWGFYLNCGTGKYNNNNIQCGVSPKDYLTLVKKSLNKNPSFIGSCCGSSPSHIKEIKKYLDERN' A
#
# COMPACT_ATOMS: atom_id res chain seq x y z
N ASN A 1 3.93 -19.41 -0.20
CA ASN A 1 4.39 -18.25 -1.00
C ASN A 1 3.16 -17.39 -1.28
N TRP A 2 3.08 -16.18 -0.72
CA TRP A 2 1.88 -15.32 -0.80
C TRP A 2 2.28 -13.85 -0.86
N GLY A 3 1.35 -13.00 -1.30
CA GLY A 3 1.51 -11.55 -1.30
C GLY A 3 0.17 -10.89 -1.57
N PHE A 4 0.15 -9.56 -1.64
CA PHE A 4 -1.08 -8.80 -1.78
C PHE A 4 -0.89 -7.49 -2.53
N TYR A 5 -2.01 -6.96 -3.05
CA TYR A 5 -2.13 -5.61 -3.57
C TYR A 5 -3.16 -4.84 -2.75
N LEU A 6 -2.75 -3.79 -2.04
CA LEU A 6 -3.65 -3.07 -1.14
C LEU A 6 -4.38 -1.92 -1.87
N ASN A 7 -5.70 -1.87 -1.77
CA ASN A 7 -6.50 -0.75 -2.27
C ASN A 7 -6.30 0.49 -1.37
N CYS A 8 -6.40 1.69 -1.96
CA CYS A 8 -6.41 2.96 -1.22
C CYS A 8 -7.72 3.73 -1.34
N GLY A 9 -8.70 3.27 -2.14
CA GLY A 9 -9.92 4.03 -2.38
C GLY A 9 -10.66 4.44 -1.11
N THR A 10 -11.06 5.71 -1.03
CA THR A 10 -12.11 6.13 -0.09
C THR A 10 -13.39 5.38 -0.41
N GLY A 11 -14.21 5.03 0.59
CA GLY A 11 -15.48 4.33 0.38
C GLY A 11 -16.51 5.11 -0.47
N LYS A 12 -16.20 6.35 -0.84
CA LYS A 12 -16.96 7.19 -1.79
C LYS A 12 -16.21 7.24 -3.13
N TYR A 13 -16.20 6.14 -3.86
CA TYR A 13 -15.71 6.10 -5.24
C TYR A 13 -16.89 6.30 -6.20
N ASN A 14 -16.67 7.03 -7.29
CA ASN A 14 -17.54 6.96 -8.46
C ASN A 14 -16.81 6.14 -9.55
N ASN A 15 -17.52 5.69 -10.58
CA ASN A 15 -16.97 4.81 -11.63
C ASN A 15 -15.68 5.35 -12.30
N ASN A 16 -15.41 6.66 -12.20
CA ASN A 16 -14.34 7.31 -12.95
C ASN A 16 -13.21 7.87 -12.06
N ASN A 17 -13.38 7.88 -10.73
CA ASN A 17 -12.40 8.45 -9.82
C ASN A 17 -12.39 7.71 -8.47
N ILE A 18 -11.29 6.98 -8.24
CA ILE A 18 -10.99 6.37 -6.95
C ILE A 18 -9.93 7.25 -6.29
N GLN A 19 -10.36 8.12 -5.38
CA GLN A 19 -9.43 8.93 -4.58
C GLN A 19 -8.87 8.11 -3.43
N CYS A 20 -7.55 8.19 -3.23
CA CYS A 20 -6.85 7.60 -2.10
C CYS A 20 -7.33 8.23 -0.79
N GLY A 21 -7.76 7.42 0.16
CA GLY A 21 -8.26 7.87 1.47
C GLY A 21 -7.21 7.94 2.57
N VAL A 22 -5.98 7.52 2.29
CA VAL A 22 -4.87 7.51 3.25
C VAL A 22 -3.63 8.12 2.64
N SER A 23 -2.79 8.75 3.46
CA SER A 23 -1.49 9.25 3.01
C SER A 23 -0.53 8.08 2.72
N PRO A 24 0.56 8.29 1.95
CA PRO A 24 1.60 7.28 1.77
C PRO A 24 2.17 6.72 3.08
N LYS A 25 2.31 7.57 4.11
CA LYS A 25 2.80 7.16 5.44
C LYS A 25 1.79 6.29 6.19
N ASP A 26 0.51 6.63 6.13
CA ASP A 26 -0.56 5.84 6.75
C ASP A 26 -0.74 4.50 6.03
N TYR A 27 -0.61 4.51 4.69
CA TYR A 27 -0.60 3.30 3.88
C TYR A 27 0.54 2.36 4.27
N LEU A 28 1.75 2.88 4.46
CA LEU A 28 2.88 2.10 5.00
C LEU A 28 2.54 1.50 6.38
N THR A 29 1.88 2.26 7.25
CA THR A 29 1.46 1.78 8.58
C THR A 29 0.51 0.58 8.47
N LEU A 30 -0.38 0.55 7.49
CA LEU A 30 -1.23 -0.61 7.21
C LEU A 30 -0.42 -1.80 6.70
N VAL A 31 0.50 -1.58 5.75
CA VAL A 31 1.38 -2.62 5.21
C VAL A 31 2.22 -3.26 6.32
N LYS A 32 2.75 -2.49 7.27
CA LYS A 32 3.56 -2.99 8.40
C LYS A 32 2.86 -4.08 9.21
N LYS A 33 1.53 -4.03 9.33
CA LYS A 33 0.73 -5.04 10.04
C LYS A 33 0.79 -6.43 9.41
N SER A 34 1.12 -6.51 8.12
CA SER A 34 1.22 -7.76 7.37
C SER A 34 2.62 -8.37 7.33
N LEU A 35 3.66 -7.60 7.71
CA LEU A 35 5.05 -8.01 7.54
C LEU A 35 5.45 -9.19 8.43
N ASN A 36 4.81 -9.34 9.60
CA ASN A 36 5.01 -10.49 10.49
C ASN A 36 4.51 -11.82 9.89
N LYS A 37 3.75 -11.77 8.79
CA LYS A 37 3.28 -12.94 8.05
C LYS A 37 4.21 -13.30 6.88
N ASN A 38 5.34 -12.61 6.73
CA ASN A 38 6.38 -12.85 5.72
C ASN A 38 5.82 -12.95 4.28
N PRO A 39 5.13 -11.90 3.78
CA PRO A 39 4.73 -11.87 2.37
C PRO A 39 5.97 -11.89 1.46
N SER A 40 5.88 -12.62 0.37
CA SER A 40 6.93 -12.70 -0.65
C SER A 40 6.86 -11.55 -1.66
N PHE A 41 5.71 -10.88 -1.77
CA PHE A 41 5.57 -9.62 -2.51
C PHE A 41 4.50 -8.72 -1.88
N ILE A 42 4.67 -7.41 -2.06
CA ILE A 42 3.75 -6.38 -1.59
C ILE A 42 3.56 -5.39 -2.75
N GLY A 43 2.32 -5.14 -3.13
CA GLY A 43 1.97 -4.19 -4.16
C GLY A 43 0.82 -3.29 -3.73
N SER A 44 0.43 -2.41 -4.65
CA SER A 44 -0.69 -1.49 -4.49
C SER A 44 -1.69 -1.66 -5.63
N CYS A 45 -2.95 -1.34 -5.35
CA CYS A 45 -4.05 -1.50 -6.31
C CYS A 45 -4.79 -0.16 -6.49
N CYS A 46 -6.11 -0.20 -6.68
CA CYS A 46 -6.93 0.94 -7.03
C CYS A 46 -6.82 2.10 -6.02
N GLY A 47 -6.76 3.33 -6.55
CA GLY A 47 -6.63 4.56 -5.78
C GLY A 47 -5.24 4.84 -5.22
N SER A 48 -4.30 3.89 -5.32
CA SER A 48 -2.90 4.14 -4.94
C SER A 48 -2.15 4.92 -6.01
N SER A 49 -0.91 5.31 -5.70
CA SER A 49 -0.02 6.03 -6.61
C SER A 49 1.44 5.64 -6.35
N PRO A 50 2.39 5.98 -7.25
CA PRO A 50 3.80 5.64 -7.08
C PRO A 50 4.42 6.09 -5.74
N SER A 51 3.91 7.16 -5.12
CA SER A 51 4.41 7.61 -3.81
C SER A 51 4.16 6.59 -2.69
N HIS A 52 3.11 5.78 -2.78
CA HIS A 52 2.82 4.72 -1.82
C HIS A 52 3.85 3.59 -1.90
N ILE A 53 4.14 3.13 -3.12
CA ILE A 53 5.17 2.11 -3.36
C ILE A 53 6.55 2.64 -2.96
N LYS A 54 6.86 3.91 -3.23
CA LYS A 54 8.12 4.54 -2.84
C LYS A 54 8.32 4.53 -1.33
N GLU A 55 7.27 4.82 -0.55
CA GLU A 55 7.33 4.79 0.92
C GLU A 55 7.55 3.37 1.46
N ILE A 56 6.88 2.36 0.86
CA ILE A 56 7.11 0.95 1.19
C ILE A 56 8.54 0.52 0.87
N LYS A 57 9.02 0.84 -0.34
CA LYS A 57 10.37 0.48 -0.79
C LYS A 57 11.43 1.11 0.11
N LYS A 58 11.33 2.40 0.41
CA LYS A 58 12.23 3.10 1.34
C LYS A 58 12.31 2.37 2.69
N TYR A 59 11.16 2.03 3.28
CA TYR A 59 11.12 1.34 4.56
C TYR A 59 11.72 -0.08 4.50
N LEU A 60 11.50 -0.82 3.41
CA LEU A 60 12.07 -2.17 3.24
C LEU A 60 13.59 -2.12 3.00
N ASP A 61 14.08 -1.11 2.30
CA ASP A 61 15.51 -0.91 2.06
C ASP A 61 16.26 -0.52 3.34
N GLU A 62 15.66 0.30 4.21
CA GLU A 62 16.21 0.66 5.52
C GLU A 62 16.28 -0.51 6.52
N ARG A 63 15.66 -1.67 6.21
CA ARG A 63 15.72 -2.88 7.04
C ARG A 63 16.86 -3.83 6.68
N ASN A 64 17.50 -3.64 5.53
CA ASN A 64 18.61 -4.45 5.03
C ASN A 64 19.94 -3.74 5.25
#